data_AF-A0A2V8GHZ8-F1
#
_entry.id   AF-A0A2V8GHZ8-F1
#
_cell.length_a   1.000
_cell.length_b   1.000
_cell.length_c   1.000
_cell.angle_alpha   90.00
_cell.angle_beta   90.00
_cell.angle_gamma   90.00
#
_symmetry.space_group_name_H-M   'P 1'
#
loop_
_entity.id
_entity.type
_entity.pdbx_description
1 polymer ?
#
loop_
_entity_poly.entity_id
_entity_poly.type
_entity_poly.pdbx_seq_one_letter_code
_entity_poly.pdbx_strand_id
1 'polypeptide(L)'
;MIKTAQPYGAFAKTMLEPQKYPDLRLYPGGPPKPPYDVTGHTLWMLMGVQVDEIEKPFEADLADVTKQDSMLVGMAPARWAYLVGPESNAGFLLVAKLQAAHVPVYRAAAAFESAGRSFAPGTWIVPTSVDATRIVKDVLGTGLHVDGADRPIVVDAYRLKPDTRIGLWRGANNMPGGWLKWTFEQYGFNHRQVSAADFGGDLSSLYDTIVLPDGMTRDAVVRGLDPQRNDKEWAWAYGVGEGGWKKLGDWVRGGGTLVAIGSGVETARDLFDLPIEKALPETSRRGGRGRGAGAATGAAPQPDANRVLRQAFSSPAELDAALRERVIDPTTLFYCPGSLLQNEFNPAHPVAFGMPPAWPVFFESDQAYRLKPGFTIQSEVVARYPKEGKILRSGWLLGEDLLRDQANVVAFRVGKGYVVTMGSQIDFRAQARATYKLLFNAMFHGPSTLVPAAELARVTTATGSR
;
A
#
# COMPACT_ATOMS: atom_id res chain seq x y z
N MET A 1 19.55 22.40 -3.60
CA MET A 1 19.66 22.41 -5.07
C MET A 1 20.71 21.39 -5.49
N ILE A 2 20.47 20.61 -6.56
CA ILE A 2 21.44 19.62 -7.04
C ILE A 2 21.87 20.04 -8.46
N LYS A 3 23.10 20.54 -8.61
CA LYS A 3 23.66 20.83 -9.94
C LYS A 3 24.01 19.51 -10.64
N THR A 4 23.59 19.34 -11.88
CA THR A 4 23.92 18.17 -12.71
C THR A 4 25.23 18.35 -13.50
N ALA A 5 25.77 19.57 -13.59
CA ALA A 5 27.09 19.85 -14.13
C ALA A 5 28.21 19.52 -13.11
N GLN A 6 28.31 18.26 -12.73
CA GLN A 6 29.32 17.72 -11.80
C GLN A 6 29.65 16.26 -12.16
N PRO A 7 30.72 15.64 -11.63
CA PRO A 7 31.11 14.26 -11.97
C PRO A 7 29.99 13.22 -11.79
N TYR A 8 29.16 13.35 -10.76
CA TYR A 8 28.01 12.46 -10.50
C TYR A 8 26.69 12.94 -11.12
N GLY A 9 26.74 13.91 -12.04
CA GLY A 9 25.57 14.50 -12.67
C GLY A 9 24.66 13.51 -13.39
N ALA A 10 25.25 12.53 -14.08
CA ALA A 10 24.51 11.47 -14.75
C ALA A 10 23.72 10.58 -13.76
N PHE A 11 24.32 10.28 -12.59
CA PHE A 11 23.62 9.54 -11.54
C PHE A 11 22.47 10.36 -10.96
N ALA A 12 22.70 11.65 -10.66
CA ALA A 12 21.64 12.54 -10.19
C ALA A 12 20.48 12.61 -11.19
N LYS A 13 20.76 12.73 -12.50
CA LYS A 13 19.73 12.67 -13.54
C LYS A 13 18.95 11.35 -13.50
N THR A 14 19.62 10.20 -13.48
CA THR A 14 18.95 8.89 -13.43
C THR A 14 18.00 8.73 -12.24
N MET A 15 18.38 9.26 -11.07
CA MET A 15 17.59 9.16 -9.84
C MET A 15 16.43 10.17 -9.78
N LEU A 16 16.62 11.36 -10.36
CA LEU A 16 15.71 12.50 -10.19
C LEU A 16 14.82 12.77 -11.41
N GLU A 17 15.23 12.42 -12.61
CA GLU A 17 14.39 12.62 -13.80
C GLU A 17 13.27 11.56 -13.88
N PRO A 18 12.07 11.95 -14.32
CA PRO A 18 11.06 10.98 -14.73
C PRO A 18 11.59 10.11 -15.87
N GLN A 19 11.57 8.79 -15.67
CA GLN A 19 12.13 7.86 -16.64
C GLN A 19 11.19 7.69 -17.82
N LYS A 20 11.76 7.65 -19.02
CA LYS A 20 11.03 7.40 -20.27
C LYS A 20 11.65 6.17 -20.91
N TYR A 21 11.00 5.03 -20.75
CA TYR A 21 11.49 3.79 -21.37
C TYR A 21 10.99 3.71 -22.82
N PRO A 22 11.86 3.43 -23.80
CA PRO A 22 11.48 3.43 -25.20
C PRO A 22 10.52 2.27 -25.53
N ASP A 23 9.57 2.51 -26.43
CA ASP A 23 8.72 1.46 -26.99
C ASP A 23 9.53 0.65 -28.03
N LEU A 24 10.40 -0.24 -27.52
CA LEU A 24 11.21 -1.12 -28.34
C LEU A 24 10.33 -2.23 -28.90
N ARG A 25 10.39 -2.47 -30.21
CA ARG A 25 9.72 -3.61 -30.87
C ARG A 25 10.77 -4.57 -31.41
N LEU A 26 10.45 -5.86 -31.52
CA LEU A 26 11.36 -6.82 -32.15
C LEU A 26 11.58 -6.56 -33.64
N TYR A 27 10.58 -5.98 -34.30
CA TYR A 27 10.62 -5.48 -35.67
C TYR A 27 9.55 -4.36 -35.82
N PRO A 28 9.61 -3.51 -36.86
CA PRO A 28 8.63 -2.45 -37.07
C PRO A 28 7.18 -2.97 -37.09
N GLY A 29 6.31 -2.40 -36.25
CA GLY A 29 4.91 -2.86 -36.09
C GLY A 29 4.72 -4.16 -35.29
N GLY A 30 5.83 -4.77 -34.86
CA GLY A 30 5.85 -6.03 -34.13
C GLY A 30 5.54 -5.90 -32.63
N PRO A 31 5.64 -7.02 -31.90
CA PRO A 31 5.41 -7.08 -30.46
C PRO A 31 6.46 -6.26 -29.70
N PRO A 32 6.09 -5.71 -28.53
CA PRO A 32 7.04 -4.99 -27.68
C PRO A 32 8.16 -5.89 -27.15
N LYS A 33 9.40 -5.40 -27.09
CA LYS A 33 10.52 -6.10 -26.48
C LYS A 33 10.44 -5.91 -24.96
N PRO A 34 10.28 -6.97 -24.16
CA PRO A 34 10.18 -6.82 -22.72
C PRO A 34 11.49 -6.28 -22.15
N PRO A 35 11.43 -5.40 -21.14
CA PRO A 35 12.62 -4.98 -20.40
C PRO A 35 13.18 -6.15 -19.59
N TYR A 36 14.45 -6.04 -19.17
CA TYR A 36 15.07 -7.04 -18.30
C TYR A 36 14.48 -7.04 -16.88
N ASP A 37 14.17 -5.86 -16.35
CA ASP A 37 13.55 -5.61 -15.03
C ASP A 37 12.52 -4.47 -15.20
N VAL A 38 12.14 -3.81 -14.11
CA VAL A 38 11.17 -2.71 -14.12
C VAL A 38 11.64 -1.47 -14.88
N THR A 39 10.69 -0.71 -15.43
CA THR A 39 10.99 0.44 -16.31
C THR A 39 10.98 1.81 -15.63
N GLY A 40 10.32 1.94 -14.47
CA GLY A 40 10.26 3.17 -13.69
C GLY A 40 10.77 2.97 -12.27
N HIS A 41 11.70 3.80 -11.81
CA HIS A 41 12.25 3.83 -10.45
C HIS A 41 12.63 5.24 -9.99
N THR A 42 11.88 6.27 -10.44
CA THR A 42 12.14 7.67 -10.09
C THR A 42 12.04 7.88 -8.58
N LEU A 43 13.18 8.19 -7.95
CA LEU A 43 13.36 8.07 -6.50
C LEU A 43 12.46 9.03 -5.72
N TRP A 44 12.37 10.29 -6.13
CA TRP A 44 11.58 11.28 -5.38
C TRP A 44 10.09 10.95 -5.36
N MET A 45 9.57 10.37 -6.45
CA MET A 45 8.18 9.91 -6.52
C MET A 45 7.95 8.75 -5.55
N LEU A 46 8.87 7.79 -5.49
CA LEU A 46 8.82 6.66 -4.55
C LEU A 46 8.95 7.13 -3.09
N MET A 47 9.72 8.19 -2.84
CA MET A 47 9.99 8.71 -1.49
C MET A 47 8.98 9.75 -1.00
N GLY A 48 8.10 10.26 -1.86
CA GLY A 48 7.10 11.27 -1.48
C GLY A 48 7.66 12.69 -1.42
N VAL A 49 8.69 12.98 -2.20
CA VAL A 49 9.42 14.26 -2.22
C VAL A 49 9.08 15.00 -3.50
N GLN A 50 8.79 16.30 -3.45
CA GLN A 50 8.64 17.12 -4.67
C GLN A 50 10.01 17.54 -5.19
N VAL A 51 10.19 17.45 -6.51
CA VAL A 51 11.42 17.87 -7.19
C VAL A 51 11.03 18.76 -8.36
N ASP A 52 11.57 19.98 -8.35
CA ASP A 52 11.44 20.93 -9.45
C ASP A 52 12.68 20.85 -10.35
N GLU A 53 12.46 20.52 -11.63
CA GLU A 53 13.52 20.54 -12.64
C GLU A 53 13.70 21.97 -13.15
N ILE A 54 14.95 22.44 -13.18
CA ILE A 54 15.30 23.75 -13.69
C ILE A 54 16.26 23.55 -14.87
N GLU A 55 15.74 23.66 -16.08
CA GLU A 55 16.51 23.45 -17.32
C GLU A 55 17.39 24.67 -17.69
N LYS A 56 16.91 25.88 -17.38
CA LYS A 56 17.62 27.11 -17.74
C LYS A 56 18.68 27.43 -16.69
N PRO A 57 19.87 27.88 -17.09
CA PRO A 57 20.84 28.43 -16.15
C PRO A 57 20.22 29.56 -15.33
N PHE A 58 20.50 29.58 -14.04
CA PHE A 58 20.13 30.66 -13.13
C PHE A 58 21.23 30.85 -12.09
N GLU A 59 21.26 32.04 -11.51
CA GLU A 59 22.11 32.35 -10.38
C GLU A 59 21.29 32.28 -9.09
N ALA A 60 21.88 31.69 -8.06
CA ALA A 60 21.34 31.67 -6.71
C ALA A 60 22.50 31.72 -5.74
N ASP A 61 22.28 32.37 -4.59
CA ASP A 61 23.21 32.31 -3.47
C ASP A 61 23.10 30.93 -2.81
N LEU A 62 24.16 30.13 -2.92
CA LEU A 62 24.18 28.72 -2.54
C LEU A 62 25.38 28.45 -1.67
N ALA A 63 25.15 27.73 -0.57
CA ALA A 63 26.19 27.15 0.24
C ALA A 63 26.30 25.64 -0.03
N ASP A 64 27.53 25.11 -0.07
CA ASP A 64 27.75 23.68 -0.20
C ASP A 64 27.29 22.94 1.05
N VAL A 65 26.45 21.92 0.85
CA VAL A 65 25.96 21.04 1.91
C VAL A 65 26.74 19.73 1.84
N THR A 66 27.75 19.59 2.69
CA THR A 66 28.58 18.37 2.80
C THR A 66 28.06 17.37 3.84
N LYS A 67 27.16 17.84 4.71
CA LYS A 67 26.46 17.02 5.69
C LYS A 67 25.03 17.56 5.84
N GLN A 68 24.06 16.66 5.79
CA GLN A 68 22.69 17.00 6.16
C GLN A 68 22.56 16.79 7.67
N ASP A 69 22.51 17.86 8.45
CA ASP A 69 22.06 17.75 9.83
C ASP A 69 20.54 17.55 9.82
N SER A 70 20.05 16.62 10.65
CA SER A 70 18.61 16.49 10.89
C SER A 70 18.11 17.82 11.42
N MET A 71 17.22 18.49 10.69
CA MET A 71 16.55 19.66 11.22
C MET A 71 15.68 19.17 12.38
N LEU A 72 16.12 19.43 13.61
CA LEU A 72 15.26 19.25 14.77
C LEU A 72 14.11 20.23 14.62
N VAL A 73 12.94 19.68 14.30
CA VAL A 73 11.72 20.48 14.26
C VAL A 73 11.27 20.70 15.71
N GLY A 74 10.82 21.92 16.02
CA GLY A 74 10.38 22.27 17.35
C GLY A 74 9.15 21.45 17.78
N MET A 75 9.10 21.11 19.07
CA MET A 75 7.90 20.61 19.74
C MET A 75 7.29 21.76 20.53
N ALA A 76 6.08 22.18 20.18
CA ALA A 76 5.37 23.20 20.96
C ALA A 76 4.94 22.61 22.33
N PRO A 77 4.94 23.42 23.41
CA PRO A 77 4.39 23.00 24.69
C PRO A 77 2.90 22.71 24.55
N ALA A 78 2.41 21.72 25.31
CA ALA A 78 1.01 21.32 25.30
C ALA A 78 0.53 21.01 26.71
N ARG A 79 -0.65 21.51 27.07
CA ARG A 79 -1.36 21.10 28.31
C ARG A 79 -2.37 19.98 28.06
N TRP A 80 -2.95 19.90 26.88
CA TRP A 80 -4.02 18.94 26.55
C TRP A 80 -3.55 17.82 25.61
N ALA A 81 -3.04 18.15 24.43
CA ALA A 81 -2.55 17.14 23.49
C ALA A 81 -1.43 17.65 22.60
N TYR A 82 -0.57 16.73 22.15
CA TYR A 82 0.30 16.95 21.01
C TYR A 82 -0.49 16.66 19.72
N LEU A 83 -0.33 17.54 18.74
CA LEU A 83 -0.94 17.44 17.42
C LEU A 83 0.14 17.17 16.38
N VAL A 84 -0.03 16.11 15.60
CA VAL A 84 0.93 15.73 14.54
C VAL A 84 0.19 15.53 13.23
N GLY A 85 0.61 16.25 12.19
CA GLY A 85 0.04 16.12 10.85
C GLY A 85 0.18 14.70 10.27
N PRO A 86 -0.74 14.26 9.40
CA PRO A 86 -0.71 12.92 8.80
C PRO A 86 0.28 12.75 7.64
N GLU A 87 0.95 13.82 7.19
CA GLU A 87 1.72 13.88 5.93
C GLU A 87 3.03 13.09 6.00
N SER A 88 3.58 12.86 7.18
CA SER A 88 4.82 12.11 7.39
C SER A 88 4.56 10.68 7.85
N ASN A 89 5.27 9.71 7.25
CA ASN A 89 5.25 8.33 7.74
C ASN A 89 5.86 8.20 9.14
N ALA A 90 6.67 9.17 9.60
CA ALA A 90 7.23 9.14 10.95
C ALA A 90 6.14 9.23 12.04
N GLY A 91 4.93 9.70 11.71
CA GLY A 91 3.77 9.58 12.59
C GLY A 91 3.48 8.13 13.00
N PHE A 92 3.78 7.14 12.16
CA PHE A 92 3.61 5.73 12.51
C PHE A 92 4.71 5.19 13.42
N LEU A 93 5.93 5.73 13.36
CA LEU A 93 6.98 5.44 14.36
C LEU A 93 6.55 5.94 15.74
N LEU A 94 5.95 7.14 15.78
CA LEU A 94 5.35 7.70 16.99
C LEU A 94 4.24 6.79 17.52
N VAL A 95 3.28 6.41 16.67
CA VAL A 95 2.15 5.53 17.05
C VAL A 95 2.64 4.20 17.61
N ALA A 96 3.61 3.54 16.97
CA ALA A 96 4.16 2.27 17.44
C ALA A 96 4.75 2.39 18.85
N LYS A 97 5.55 3.43 19.10
CA LYS A 97 6.13 3.71 20.43
C LYS A 97 5.05 4.03 21.47
N LEU A 98 4.03 4.80 21.11
CA LEU A 98 2.92 5.15 22.00
C LEU A 98 2.10 3.91 22.37
N GLN A 99 1.80 3.02 21.43
CA GLN A 99 1.09 1.77 21.70
C GLN A 99 1.89 0.84 22.63
N ALA A 100 3.20 0.73 22.42
CA ALA A 100 4.09 -0.05 23.30
C ALA A 100 4.14 0.50 24.74
N ALA A 101 3.89 1.80 24.92
CA ALA A 101 3.77 2.45 26.23
C ALA A 101 2.31 2.58 26.72
N HIS A 102 1.35 1.94 26.04
CA HIS A 102 -0.08 2.00 26.35
C HIS A 102 -0.66 3.42 26.41
N VAL A 103 -0.06 4.37 25.70
CA VAL A 103 -0.58 5.74 25.58
C VAL A 103 -1.72 5.73 24.55
N PRO A 104 -2.92 6.23 24.88
CA PRO A 104 -4.01 6.31 23.93
C PRO A 104 -3.68 7.29 22.80
N VAL A 105 -4.03 6.92 21.57
CA VAL A 105 -3.83 7.76 20.37
C VAL A 105 -5.15 7.88 19.63
N TYR A 106 -5.46 9.11 19.22
CA TYR A 106 -6.63 9.44 18.44
C TYR A 106 -6.22 9.99 17.08
N ARG A 107 -7.13 9.89 16.13
CA ARG A 107 -6.93 10.38 14.78
C ARG A 107 -8.14 11.17 14.32
N ALA A 108 -7.96 12.45 14.01
CA ALA A 108 -9.07 13.34 13.64
C ALA A 108 -9.82 12.80 12.41
N ALA A 109 -11.14 12.73 12.48
CA ALA A 109 -11.98 12.26 11.37
C ALA A 109 -12.22 13.37 10.33
N ALA A 110 -12.04 14.63 10.71
CA ALA A 110 -12.20 15.80 9.86
C ALA A 110 -11.10 16.84 10.13
N ALA A 111 -11.03 17.85 9.27
CA ALA A 111 -10.18 19.01 9.49
C ALA A 111 -10.68 19.83 10.70
N PHE A 112 -9.77 20.52 11.38
CA PHE A 112 -10.10 21.41 12.48
C PHE A 112 -9.06 22.54 12.62
N GLU A 113 -9.41 23.56 13.39
CA GLU A 113 -8.52 24.68 13.70
C GLU A 113 -8.05 24.61 15.16
N SER A 114 -6.78 24.89 15.40
CA SER A 114 -6.23 25.05 16.75
C SER A 114 -5.11 26.09 16.75
N ALA A 115 -5.14 27.01 17.72
CA ALA A 115 -4.14 28.07 17.86
C ALA A 115 -3.88 28.87 16.56
N GLY A 116 -4.93 29.11 15.75
CA GLY A 116 -4.85 29.86 14.49
C GLY A 116 -4.22 29.08 13.32
N ARG A 117 -4.12 27.76 13.42
CA ARG A 117 -3.64 26.86 12.36
C ARG A 117 -4.66 25.79 12.03
N SER A 118 -4.74 25.48 10.74
CA SER A 118 -5.55 24.40 10.19
C SER A 118 -4.82 23.06 10.30
N PHE A 119 -5.56 22.02 10.68
CA PHE A 119 -5.09 20.65 10.77
C PHE A 119 -5.97 19.77 9.87
N ALA A 120 -5.34 18.90 9.08
CA ALA A 120 -6.02 18.05 8.12
C ALA A 120 -6.76 16.87 8.78
N PRO A 121 -7.74 16.25 8.10
CA PRO A 121 -8.24 14.94 8.49
C PRO A 121 -7.08 13.96 8.61
N GLY A 122 -7.11 13.14 9.65
CA GLY A 122 -6.05 12.18 9.92
C GLY A 122 -4.96 12.66 10.87
N THR A 123 -4.97 13.93 11.31
CA THR A 123 -4.05 14.45 12.33
C THR A 123 -4.09 13.57 13.58
N TRP A 124 -2.91 13.17 14.04
CA TRP A 124 -2.74 12.43 15.28
C TRP A 124 -2.94 13.37 16.46
N ILE A 125 -3.80 12.97 17.38
CA ILE A 125 -4.08 13.69 18.63
C ILE A 125 -3.61 12.78 19.76
N VAL A 126 -2.55 13.20 20.45
CA VAL A 126 -1.90 12.43 21.51
C VAL A 126 -2.08 13.17 22.83
N PRO A 127 -2.98 12.74 23.73
CA PRO A 127 -3.15 13.36 25.03
C PRO A 127 -1.84 13.43 25.81
N THR A 128 -1.63 14.51 26.56
CA THR A 128 -0.39 14.69 27.32
C THR A 128 -0.31 13.73 28.50
N SER A 129 0.87 13.13 28.64
CA SER A 129 1.31 12.33 29.78
C SER A 129 2.84 12.37 29.86
N VAL A 130 3.42 11.83 30.93
CA VAL A 130 4.89 11.73 31.06
C VAL A 130 5.47 10.90 29.92
N ASP A 131 4.89 9.74 29.64
CA ASP A 131 5.33 8.86 28.55
C ASP A 131 5.08 9.47 27.16
N ALA A 132 3.92 10.09 26.93
CA ALA A 132 3.63 10.76 25.66
C ALA A 132 4.68 11.84 25.37
N THR A 133 5.00 12.67 26.36
CA THR A 133 5.98 13.76 26.23
C THR A 133 7.38 13.23 25.94
N ARG A 134 7.81 12.17 26.63
CA ARG A 134 9.11 11.53 26.38
C ARG A 134 9.17 10.94 24.96
N ILE A 135 8.16 10.17 24.57
CA ILE A 135 8.12 9.50 23.27
C ILE A 135 8.06 10.49 22.11
N VAL A 136 7.27 11.57 22.24
CA VAL A 136 7.21 12.65 21.24
C VAL A 136 8.60 13.28 21.06
N LYS A 137 9.33 13.55 22.16
CA LYS A 137 10.70 14.06 22.08
C LYS A 137 11.65 13.08 21.39
N ASP A 138 11.52 11.78 21.67
CA ASP A 138 12.37 10.74 21.08
C ASP A 138 12.25 10.66 19.55
N VAL A 139 11.12 11.07 18.96
CA VAL A 139 10.89 11.01 17.51
C VAL A 139 11.19 12.32 16.77
N LEU A 140 11.52 13.41 17.45
CA LEU A 140 11.80 14.71 16.80
C LEU A 140 12.98 14.64 15.81
N GLY A 141 13.94 13.75 16.05
CA GLY A 141 15.08 13.51 15.14
C GLY A 141 14.69 12.98 13.75
N THR A 142 13.43 12.55 13.57
CA THR A 142 12.89 12.15 12.26
C THR A 142 12.44 13.33 11.39
N GLY A 143 12.49 14.56 11.92
CA GLY A 143 11.95 15.75 11.26
C GLY A 143 10.43 15.91 11.39
N LEU A 144 9.80 15.16 12.30
CA LEU A 144 8.36 15.24 12.54
C LEU A 144 8.01 16.55 13.25
N HIS A 145 7.19 17.39 12.62
CA HIS A 145 6.66 18.61 13.23
C HIS A 145 5.58 18.26 14.26
N VAL A 146 5.68 18.86 15.46
CA VAL A 146 4.74 18.59 16.56
C VAL A 146 4.21 19.89 17.13
N ASP A 147 2.89 20.07 16.99
CA ASP A 147 2.16 21.17 17.57
C ASP A 147 1.58 20.81 18.94
N GLY A 148 1.25 21.84 19.72
CA GLY A 148 0.70 21.70 21.06
C GLY A 148 -0.69 22.32 21.14
N ALA A 149 -1.60 21.61 21.79
CA ALA A 149 -2.93 22.10 22.12
C ALA A 149 -3.07 22.24 23.64
N ASP A 150 -3.41 23.44 24.10
CA ASP A 150 -3.67 23.72 25.52
C ASP A 150 -5.15 23.55 25.90
N ARG A 151 -6.03 23.48 24.91
CA ARG A 151 -7.47 23.33 25.08
C ARG A 151 -7.96 22.08 24.34
N PRO A 152 -9.07 21.47 24.78
CA PRO A 152 -9.66 20.35 24.07
C PRO A 152 -10.05 20.71 22.64
N ILE A 153 -9.77 19.80 21.72
CA ILE A 153 -10.20 19.90 20.31
C ILE A 153 -11.59 19.27 20.17
N VAL A 154 -12.47 19.97 19.46
CA VAL A 154 -13.85 19.53 19.19
C VAL A 154 -13.94 19.03 17.76
N VAL A 155 -13.59 17.76 17.56
CA VAL A 155 -13.70 17.06 16.28
C VAL A 155 -13.98 15.59 16.54
N ASP A 156 -14.81 14.95 15.72
CA ASP A 156 -14.92 13.49 15.76
C ASP A 156 -13.55 12.87 15.47
N ALA A 157 -13.22 11.78 16.14
CA ALA A 157 -11.93 11.14 15.98
C ALA A 157 -12.05 9.61 16.05
N TYR A 158 -11.07 8.92 15.48
CA TYR A 158 -10.90 7.49 15.65
C TYR A 158 -9.89 7.23 16.75
N ARG A 159 -10.31 6.57 17.83
CA ARG A 159 -9.38 6.04 18.83
C ARG A 159 -8.79 4.76 18.29
N LEU A 160 -7.46 4.70 18.18
CA LEU A 160 -6.78 3.49 17.76
C LEU A 160 -6.96 2.39 18.81
N LYS A 161 -7.07 1.14 18.36
CA LYS A 161 -7.06 0.00 19.26
C LYS A 161 -5.73 -0.03 20.03
N PRO A 162 -5.74 -0.11 21.37
CA PRO A 162 -4.51 -0.29 22.14
C PRO A 162 -3.79 -1.56 21.68
N ASP A 163 -2.47 -1.48 21.52
CA ASP A 163 -1.62 -2.60 21.10
C ASP A 163 -2.15 -3.34 19.85
N THR A 164 -2.24 -2.63 18.72
CA THR A 164 -2.83 -3.20 17.49
C THR A 164 -1.97 -4.37 16.98
N ARG A 165 -2.54 -5.59 16.99
CA ARG A 165 -1.84 -6.82 16.60
C ARG A 165 -1.99 -7.08 15.11
N ILE A 166 -0.86 -7.08 14.40
CA ILE A 166 -0.81 -7.19 12.94
C ILE A 166 -0.29 -8.57 12.54
N GLY A 167 -1.12 -9.35 11.85
CA GLY A 167 -0.74 -10.60 11.21
C GLY A 167 -0.19 -10.34 9.81
N LEU A 168 1.04 -10.73 9.53
CA LEU A 168 1.57 -10.77 8.18
C LEU A 168 1.51 -12.21 7.65
N TRP A 169 0.69 -12.46 6.64
CA TRP A 169 0.57 -13.79 6.05
C TRP A 169 1.51 -13.91 4.85
N ARG A 170 2.55 -14.75 4.96
CA ARG A 170 3.49 -15.00 3.86
C ARG A 170 3.69 -16.50 3.66
N GLY A 171 3.77 -16.92 2.41
CA GLY A 171 4.17 -18.28 2.04
C GLY A 171 5.69 -18.41 1.88
N ALA A 172 6.15 -19.64 1.66
CA ALA A 172 7.52 -19.87 1.20
C ALA A 172 7.76 -19.18 -0.16
N ASN A 173 8.97 -18.65 -0.37
CA ASN A 173 9.34 -17.89 -1.58
C ASN A 173 8.45 -16.67 -1.90
N ASN A 174 7.72 -16.14 -0.91
CA ASN A 174 6.97 -14.90 -1.07
C ASN A 174 7.84 -13.67 -0.76
N MET A 175 8.56 -13.19 -1.79
CA MET A 175 9.46 -12.03 -1.66
C MET A 175 8.74 -10.74 -1.18
N PRO A 176 7.54 -10.37 -1.70
CA PRO A 176 6.81 -9.18 -1.21
C PRO A 176 6.53 -9.23 0.30
N GLY A 177 6.09 -10.38 0.82
CA GLY A 177 5.92 -10.58 2.27
C GLY A 177 7.21 -10.45 3.07
N GLY A 178 8.37 -10.79 2.49
CA GLY A 178 9.68 -10.54 3.09
C GLY A 178 9.99 -9.04 3.24
N TRP A 179 9.75 -8.25 2.20
CA TRP A 179 9.92 -6.79 2.23
C TRP A 179 8.97 -6.11 3.20
N LEU A 180 7.71 -6.56 3.29
CA LEU A 180 6.76 -6.06 4.29
C LEU A 180 7.19 -6.39 5.71
N LYS A 181 7.69 -7.62 5.97
CA LYS A 181 8.22 -7.98 7.28
C LYS A 181 9.32 -7.00 7.70
N TRP A 182 10.32 -6.81 6.83
CA TRP A 182 11.40 -5.86 7.09
C TRP A 182 10.86 -4.45 7.35
N THR A 183 9.89 -3.99 6.55
CA THR A 183 9.25 -2.68 6.73
C THR A 183 8.57 -2.56 8.08
N PHE A 184 7.77 -3.55 8.50
CA PHE A 184 7.09 -3.54 9.80
C PHE A 184 8.08 -3.54 10.97
N GLU A 185 9.21 -4.22 10.83
CA GLU A 185 10.32 -4.17 11.79
C GLU A 185 10.96 -2.78 11.87
N GLN A 186 11.18 -2.10 10.73
CA GLN A 186 11.73 -0.74 10.73
C GLN A 186 10.80 0.27 11.42
N TYR A 187 9.48 0.04 11.36
CA TYR A 187 8.49 0.89 12.02
C TYR A 187 8.17 0.46 13.46
N GLY A 188 8.68 -0.68 13.91
CA GLY A 188 8.44 -1.20 15.27
C GLY A 188 6.99 -1.64 15.51
N PHE A 189 6.27 -2.05 14.47
CA PHE A 189 4.89 -2.51 14.62
C PHE A 189 4.80 -3.83 15.40
N ASN A 190 3.77 -3.98 16.24
CA ASN A 190 3.41 -5.25 16.87
C ASN A 190 2.86 -6.20 15.80
N HIS A 191 3.78 -6.80 15.05
CA HIS A 191 3.47 -7.73 13.98
C HIS A 191 4.04 -9.10 14.28
N ARG A 192 3.33 -10.10 13.79
CA ARG A 192 3.80 -11.49 13.80
C ARG A 192 3.34 -12.20 12.55
N GLN A 193 4.01 -13.29 12.24
CA GLN A 193 3.65 -14.09 11.08
C GLN A 193 2.39 -14.90 11.35
N VAL A 194 1.43 -14.87 10.40
CA VAL A 194 0.28 -15.77 10.40
C VAL A 194 0.73 -17.17 10.01
N SER A 195 0.34 -18.17 10.79
CA SER A 195 0.66 -19.58 10.54
C SER A 195 -0.58 -20.46 10.62
N ALA A 196 -0.53 -21.66 10.05
CA ALA A 196 -1.66 -22.58 10.11
C ALA A 196 -2.02 -23.03 11.53
N ALA A 197 -1.06 -23.03 12.46
CA ALA A 197 -1.32 -23.36 13.86
C ALA A 197 -2.27 -22.36 14.54
N ASP A 198 -2.25 -21.08 14.13
CA ASP A 198 -3.14 -20.04 14.69
C ASP A 198 -4.62 -20.36 14.45
N PHE A 199 -4.93 -21.09 13.38
CA PHE A 199 -6.29 -21.48 13.01
C PHE A 199 -6.87 -22.60 13.89
N GLY A 200 -6.09 -23.17 14.81
CA GLY A 200 -6.60 -24.02 15.89
C GLY A 200 -7.36 -23.23 16.97
N GLY A 201 -7.02 -21.95 17.19
CA GLY A 201 -7.55 -21.09 18.26
C GLY A 201 -8.41 -19.92 17.77
N ASP A 202 -8.78 -18.98 18.65
CA ASP A 202 -9.50 -17.77 18.23
C ASP A 202 -8.54 -16.74 17.61
N LEU A 203 -8.70 -16.45 16.32
CA LEU A 203 -7.90 -15.46 15.61
C LEU A 203 -8.04 -14.06 16.22
N SER A 204 -9.16 -13.72 16.84
CA SER A 204 -9.41 -12.41 17.47
C SER A 204 -8.55 -12.21 18.72
N SER A 205 -8.05 -13.29 19.33
CA SER A 205 -7.08 -13.24 20.44
C SER A 205 -5.65 -12.97 19.97
N LEU A 206 -5.41 -13.03 18.65
CA LEU A 206 -4.08 -13.00 18.05
C LEU A 206 -3.89 -11.82 17.10
N TYR A 207 -4.95 -11.45 16.38
CA TYR A 207 -4.89 -10.49 15.28
C TYR A 207 -6.07 -9.53 15.34
N ASP A 208 -5.76 -8.27 15.08
CA ASP A 208 -6.74 -7.21 14.80
C ASP A 208 -6.81 -6.96 13.29
N THR A 209 -5.65 -7.00 12.64
CA THR A 209 -5.51 -6.90 11.19
C THR A 209 -4.66 -8.05 10.67
N ILE A 210 -5.03 -8.62 9.52
CA ILE A 210 -4.20 -9.53 8.73
C ILE A 210 -3.90 -8.88 7.37
N VAL A 211 -2.62 -8.89 6.98
CA VAL A 211 -2.13 -8.38 5.69
C VAL A 211 -1.80 -9.54 4.77
N LEU A 212 -2.40 -9.54 3.59
CA LEU A 212 -2.11 -10.42 2.46
C LEU A 212 -1.25 -9.66 1.44
N PRO A 213 0.06 -9.90 1.42
CA PRO A 213 0.94 -9.31 0.41
C PRO A 213 0.62 -9.86 -0.97
N ASP A 214 1.21 -9.18 -1.95
CA ASP A 214 1.27 -9.70 -3.30
C ASP A 214 1.86 -11.13 -3.35
N GLY A 215 1.28 -11.99 -4.19
CA GLY A 215 1.63 -13.40 -4.31
C GLY A 215 0.88 -14.35 -3.36
N MET A 216 0.15 -13.84 -2.36
CA MET A 216 -0.72 -14.68 -1.52
C MET A 216 -2.06 -14.96 -2.18
N THR A 217 -2.07 -15.95 -3.08
CA THR A 217 -3.29 -16.48 -3.71
C THR A 217 -4.10 -17.34 -2.72
N ARG A 218 -5.38 -17.62 -3.02
CA ARG A 218 -6.17 -18.64 -2.30
C ARG A 218 -5.41 -19.95 -2.20
N ASP A 219 -4.70 -20.32 -3.26
CA ASP A 219 -3.92 -21.54 -3.30
C ASP A 219 -2.79 -21.57 -2.26
N ALA A 220 -2.02 -20.48 -2.20
CA ALA A 220 -0.96 -20.32 -1.22
C ALA A 220 -1.50 -20.28 0.21
N VAL A 221 -2.70 -19.75 0.42
CA VAL A 221 -3.39 -19.74 1.72
C VAL A 221 -3.87 -21.15 2.11
N VAL A 222 -4.61 -21.82 1.23
CA VAL A 222 -5.30 -23.08 1.53
C VAL A 222 -4.35 -24.27 1.52
N ARG A 223 -3.55 -24.41 0.46
CA ARG A 223 -2.65 -25.56 0.29
C ARG A 223 -1.29 -25.31 0.93
N GLY A 224 -0.73 -24.11 0.75
CA GLY A 224 0.58 -23.73 1.29
C GLY A 224 1.66 -24.80 1.08
N LEU A 225 2.61 -24.90 2.01
CA LEU A 225 3.51 -26.05 2.08
C LEU A 225 2.81 -27.27 2.72
N ASP A 226 3.05 -28.44 2.15
CA ASP A 226 2.52 -29.71 2.66
C ASP A 226 3.30 -30.17 3.91
N PRO A 227 2.65 -30.32 5.07
CA PRO A 227 3.30 -30.78 6.31
C PRO A 227 3.86 -32.21 6.23
N GLN A 228 3.42 -33.04 5.27
CA GLN A 228 3.97 -34.39 5.07
C GLN A 228 5.27 -34.40 4.27
N ARG A 229 5.55 -33.30 3.55
CA ARG A 229 6.72 -33.17 2.66
C ARG A 229 7.75 -32.16 3.17
N ASN A 230 7.44 -31.45 4.25
CA ASN A 230 8.27 -30.40 4.81
C ASN A 230 8.38 -30.58 6.33
N ASP A 231 9.53 -30.24 6.89
CA ASP A 231 9.79 -30.34 8.33
C ASP A 231 9.13 -29.21 9.12
N LYS A 232 8.94 -29.42 10.43
CA LYS A 232 8.28 -28.46 11.34
C LYS A 232 8.87 -27.04 11.33
N GLU A 233 10.12 -26.87 10.92
CA GLU A 233 10.75 -25.56 10.72
C GLU A 233 10.02 -24.70 9.67
N TRP A 234 9.28 -25.33 8.76
CA TRP A 234 8.45 -24.69 7.73
C TRP A 234 6.99 -24.52 8.12
N ALA A 235 6.60 -24.86 9.36
CA ALA A 235 5.20 -24.81 9.81
C ALA A 235 4.55 -23.42 9.67
N TRP A 236 5.36 -22.36 9.65
CA TRP A 236 4.93 -20.99 9.39
C TRP A 236 4.36 -20.77 7.97
N ALA A 237 4.68 -21.65 7.01
CA ALA A 237 4.27 -21.59 5.60
C ALA A 237 3.23 -22.66 5.21
N TYR A 238 2.73 -23.45 6.17
CA TYR A 238 1.76 -24.49 5.88
C TYR A 238 0.40 -23.92 5.47
N GLY A 239 -0.31 -24.66 4.62
CA GLY A 239 -1.67 -24.32 4.23
C GLY A 239 -2.65 -24.50 5.38
N VAL A 240 -3.68 -23.64 5.43
CA VAL A 240 -4.71 -23.69 6.49
C VAL A 240 -5.87 -24.62 6.16
N GLY A 241 -5.90 -25.16 4.94
CA GLY A 241 -7.01 -25.95 4.43
C GLY A 241 -8.32 -25.16 4.28
N GLU A 242 -9.36 -25.83 3.78
CA GLU A 242 -10.69 -25.21 3.59
C GLU A 242 -11.34 -24.78 4.92
N GLY A 243 -11.07 -25.51 6.01
CA GLY A 243 -11.52 -25.14 7.35
C GLY A 243 -10.93 -23.81 7.82
N GLY A 244 -9.61 -23.62 7.63
CA GLY A 244 -8.94 -22.36 7.95
C GLY A 244 -9.38 -21.22 7.03
N TRP A 245 -9.60 -21.49 5.74
CA TRP A 245 -10.17 -20.53 4.79
C TRP A 245 -11.52 -19.99 5.25
N LYS A 246 -12.45 -20.88 5.63
CA LYS A 246 -13.74 -20.49 6.18
C LYS A 246 -13.58 -19.66 7.46
N LYS A 247 -12.69 -20.09 8.35
CA LYS A 247 -12.41 -19.41 9.62
C LYS A 247 -11.83 -18.00 9.44
N LEU A 248 -10.98 -17.79 8.44
CA LEU A 248 -10.51 -16.45 8.06
C LEU A 248 -11.69 -15.56 7.66
N GLY A 249 -12.60 -16.08 6.83
CA GLY A 249 -13.80 -15.36 6.41
C GLY A 249 -14.72 -15.02 7.59
N ASP A 250 -14.93 -15.97 8.49
CA ASP A 250 -15.76 -15.78 9.70
C ASP A 250 -15.14 -14.75 10.65
N TRP A 251 -13.82 -14.76 10.84
CA TRP A 251 -13.10 -13.78 11.65
C TRP A 251 -13.24 -12.36 11.11
N VAL A 252 -13.08 -12.14 9.80
CA VAL A 252 -13.32 -10.83 9.19
C VAL A 252 -14.78 -10.42 9.38
N ARG A 253 -15.75 -11.28 9.04
CA ARG A 253 -17.19 -10.96 9.26
C ARG A 253 -17.51 -10.64 10.72
N GLY A 254 -16.76 -11.20 11.67
CA GLY A 254 -16.86 -10.96 13.11
C GLY A 254 -16.26 -9.65 13.61
N GLY A 255 -15.47 -8.92 12.81
CA GLY A 255 -14.83 -7.66 13.20
C GLY A 255 -13.35 -7.55 12.87
N GLY A 256 -12.73 -8.62 12.33
CA GLY A 256 -11.34 -8.60 11.87
C GLY A 256 -11.13 -7.68 10.67
N THR A 257 -9.91 -7.17 10.51
CA THR A 257 -9.51 -6.36 9.34
C THR A 257 -8.62 -7.17 8.40
N LEU A 258 -8.95 -7.20 7.10
CA LEU A 258 -8.09 -7.79 6.07
C LEU A 258 -7.56 -6.70 5.11
N VAL A 259 -6.26 -6.64 4.92
CA VAL A 259 -5.63 -5.74 3.93
C VAL A 259 -4.97 -6.58 2.86
N ALA A 260 -5.32 -6.37 1.59
CA ALA A 260 -4.85 -7.17 0.48
C ALA A 260 -4.16 -6.30 -0.58
N ILE A 261 -2.98 -6.72 -1.03
CA ILE A 261 -2.13 -5.95 -1.96
C ILE A 261 -1.84 -6.79 -3.20
N GLY A 262 -1.84 -6.15 -4.37
CA GLY A 262 -1.52 -6.78 -5.65
C GLY A 262 -2.44 -7.97 -5.93
N SER A 263 -1.87 -9.13 -6.22
CA SER A 263 -2.64 -10.35 -6.46
C SER A 263 -3.38 -10.87 -5.21
N GLY A 264 -3.03 -10.41 -4.01
CA GLY A 264 -3.78 -10.72 -2.78
C GLY A 264 -5.21 -10.19 -2.83
N VAL A 265 -5.49 -9.18 -3.66
CA VAL A 265 -6.84 -8.66 -3.88
C VAL A 265 -7.78 -9.74 -4.43
N GLU A 266 -7.31 -10.59 -5.34
CA GLU A 266 -8.13 -11.70 -5.85
C GLU A 266 -8.48 -12.71 -4.75
N THR A 267 -7.55 -12.99 -3.84
CA THR A 267 -7.82 -13.82 -2.66
C THR A 267 -8.92 -13.23 -1.78
N ALA A 268 -8.88 -11.90 -1.55
CA ALA A 268 -9.94 -11.22 -0.79
C ALA A 268 -11.28 -11.23 -1.55
N ARG A 269 -11.26 -11.05 -2.87
CA ARG A 269 -12.46 -11.13 -3.73
C ARG A 269 -13.08 -12.53 -3.66
N ASP A 270 -12.28 -13.58 -3.80
CA ASP A 270 -12.74 -14.98 -3.73
C ASP A 270 -13.32 -15.33 -2.36
N LEU A 271 -12.79 -14.75 -1.28
CA LEU A 271 -13.21 -15.04 0.09
C LEU A 271 -14.55 -14.39 0.45
N PHE A 272 -14.83 -13.20 -0.09
CA PHE A 272 -15.96 -12.37 0.33
C PHE A 272 -16.96 -12.03 -0.78
N ASP A 273 -16.69 -12.41 -2.03
CA ASP A 273 -17.44 -11.96 -3.20
C ASP A 273 -17.52 -10.43 -3.26
N LEU A 274 -16.36 -9.77 -3.11
CA LEU A 274 -16.30 -8.30 -3.08
C LEU A 274 -16.88 -7.72 -4.39
N PRO A 275 -17.68 -6.63 -4.34
CA PRO A 275 -18.38 -6.06 -5.48
C PRO A 275 -17.44 -5.25 -6.40
N ILE A 276 -16.37 -5.87 -6.86
CA ILE A 276 -15.39 -5.34 -7.79
C ILE A 276 -15.00 -6.43 -8.81
N GLU A 277 -14.63 -6.02 -10.01
CA GLU A 277 -14.08 -6.89 -11.05
C GLU A 277 -12.80 -6.35 -11.65
N LYS A 278 -11.93 -7.26 -12.13
CA LYS A 278 -10.76 -6.90 -12.92
C LYS A 278 -11.20 -6.06 -14.12
N ALA A 279 -10.62 -4.88 -14.25
CA ALA A 279 -10.82 -4.00 -15.39
C ALA A 279 -9.79 -4.27 -16.51
N LEU A 280 -8.64 -4.85 -16.16
CA LEU A 280 -7.56 -5.11 -17.09
C LEU A 280 -7.59 -6.57 -17.54
N PRO A 281 -7.25 -6.85 -18.81
CA PRO A 281 -7.18 -8.21 -19.29
C PRO A 281 -6.11 -9.00 -18.52
N GLU A 282 -6.34 -10.29 -18.30
CA GLU A 282 -5.61 -11.07 -17.30
C GLU A 282 -4.10 -10.99 -17.47
N THR A 283 -3.37 -10.85 -16.35
CA THR A 283 -1.90 -10.79 -16.25
C THR A 283 -1.29 -12.03 -15.60
N SER A 284 -0.63 -12.92 -16.37
CA SER A 284 0.11 -14.05 -15.80
C SER A 284 1.52 -13.60 -15.41
N ARG A 285 1.81 -13.58 -14.10
CA ARG A 285 3.19 -13.38 -13.60
C ARG A 285 4.07 -14.56 -13.99
N ARG A 286 5.30 -14.27 -14.45
CA ARG A 286 6.32 -15.27 -14.77
C ARG A 286 7.06 -15.64 -13.48
N GLY A 287 6.82 -16.83 -12.93
CA GLY A 287 7.65 -17.36 -11.84
C GLY A 287 6.96 -18.31 -10.87
N GLY A 288 6.70 -19.55 -11.28
CA GLY A 288 6.30 -20.64 -10.39
C GLY A 288 6.25 -21.95 -11.15
N ARG A 289 7.27 -22.81 -11.03
CA ARG A 289 7.23 -24.18 -11.56
C ARG A 289 6.21 -24.99 -10.76
N GLY A 290 4.94 -24.93 -11.17
CA GLY A 290 3.89 -25.84 -10.73
C GLY A 290 3.45 -26.70 -11.91
N ARG A 291 3.91 -27.95 -11.97
CA ARG A 291 3.32 -28.97 -12.85
C ARG A 291 1.90 -29.24 -12.37
N GLY A 292 0.91 -28.99 -13.22
CA GLY A 292 -0.49 -29.37 -13.01
C GLY A 292 -1.09 -29.89 -14.30
N ALA A 293 -1.07 -31.21 -14.46
CA ALA A 293 -1.90 -31.92 -15.43
C ALA A 293 -3.33 -32.03 -14.89
N GLY A 294 -4.32 -31.91 -15.77
CA GLY A 294 -5.73 -32.13 -15.42
C GLY A 294 -6.67 -31.61 -16.50
N ALA A 295 -7.18 -32.52 -17.31
CA ALA A 295 -8.15 -32.29 -18.38
C ALA A 295 -9.56 -32.01 -17.82
N ALA A 296 -10.30 -31.12 -18.48
CA ALA A 296 -11.75 -31.22 -18.63
C ALA A 296 -12.21 -30.43 -19.87
N THR A 297 -13.20 -31.00 -20.52
CA THR A 297 -13.74 -30.82 -21.87
C THR A 297 -14.71 -29.64 -22.03
N GLY A 298 -14.82 -29.12 -23.26
CA GLY A 298 -16.14 -28.75 -23.82
C GLY A 298 -16.46 -27.28 -24.10
N ALA A 299 -15.56 -26.54 -24.76
CA ALA A 299 -15.79 -25.44 -25.71
C ALA A 299 -14.45 -24.71 -25.85
N ALA A 300 -13.91 -24.57 -27.07
CA ALA A 300 -12.60 -23.94 -27.26
C ALA A 300 -12.67 -22.47 -26.78
N PRO A 301 -11.97 -22.08 -25.70
CA PRO A 301 -11.88 -20.68 -25.32
C PRO A 301 -11.03 -19.99 -26.38
N GLN A 302 -11.49 -18.86 -26.93
CA GLN A 302 -10.62 -17.98 -27.72
C GLN A 302 -9.39 -17.65 -26.86
N PRO A 303 -8.16 -17.90 -27.33
CA PRO A 303 -6.97 -17.69 -26.50
C PRO A 303 -6.80 -16.21 -26.22
N ASP A 304 -6.83 -15.85 -24.93
CA ASP A 304 -6.53 -14.51 -24.42
C ASP A 304 -5.26 -13.95 -25.07
N ALA A 305 -5.40 -12.83 -25.77
CA ALA A 305 -4.31 -12.17 -26.50
C ALA A 305 -3.11 -11.89 -25.58
N ASN A 306 -3.38 -11.61 -24.30
CA ASN A 306 -2.37 -11.39 -23.28
C ASN A 306 -1.62 -12.66 -22.87
N ARG A 307 -2.30 -13.82 -22.83
CA ARG A 307 -1.66 -15.13 -22.57
C ARG A 307 -0.72 -15.53 -23.70
N VAL A 308 -1.14 -15.27 -24.94
CA VAL A 308 -0.36 -15.59 -26.16
C VAL A 308 0.87 -14.71 -26.26
N LEU A 309 0.75 -13.39 -26.04
CA LEU A 309 1.89 -12.47 -25.99
C LEU A 309 2.90 -12.84 -24.90
N ARG A 310 2.44 -13.38 -23.76
CA ARG A 310 3.33 -13.79 -22.65
C ARG A 310 4.09 -15.08 -22.89
N GLN A 311 3.46 -16.09 -23.49
CA GLN A 311 4.20 -17.29 -23.93
C GLN A 311 5.23 -16.89 -24.98
N ALA A 312 4.85 -15.97 -25.86
CA ALA A 312 5.71 -15.44 -26.88
C ALA A 312 6.90 -14.60 -26.35
N PHE A 313 6.77 -13.93 -25.20
CA PHE A 313 7.92 -13.32 -24.50
C PHE A 313 8.84 -14.33 -23.80
N SER A 314 8.55 -15.63 -23.91
CA SER A 314 9.38 -16.70 -23.33
C SER A 314 10.52 -17.14 -24.24
N SER A 315 10.31 -17.09 -25.56
CA SER A 315 11.32 -17.38 -26.58
C SER A 315 10.99 -16.67 -27.91
N PRO A 316 12.01 -16.23 -28.69
CA PRO A 316 11.79 -15.63 -30.01
C PRO A 316 11.02 -16.52 -31.00
N ALA A 317 11.10 -17.85 -30.85
CA ALA A 317 10.43 -18.81 -31.74
C ALA A 317 8.91 -18.95 -31.44
N GLU A 318 8.50 -18.91 -30.17
CA GLU A 318 7.08 -18.94 -29.79
C GLU A 318 6.34 -17.65 -30.19
N LEU A 319 7.08 -16.55 -30.32
CA LEU A 319 6.56 -15.26 -30.78
C LEU A 319 6.33 -15.20 -32.28
N ASP A 320 7.20 -15.82 -33.07
CA ASP A 320 6.96 -15.97 -34.51
C ASP A 320 5.74 -16.86 -34.78
N ALA A 321 5.55 -17.93 -34.00
CA ALA A 321 4.39 -18.82 -34.12
C ALA A 321 3.06 -18.18 -33.67
N ALA A 322 3.07 -17.39 -32.59
CA ALA A 322 1.90 -16.70 -32.04
C ALA A 322 1.32 -15.62 -32.97
N LEU A 323 2.17 -15.05 -33.83
CA LEU A 323 1.86 -13.85 -34.62
C LEU A 323 1.54 -14.14 -36.08
N ARG A 324 1.83 -15.34 -36.60
CA ARG A 324 1.53 -15.72 -37.99
C ARG A 324 0.03 -15.77 -38.33
N GLU A 325 -0.87 -15.79 -37.35
CA GLU A 325 -2.31 -15.97 -37.58
C GLU A 325 -3.23 -14.94 -36.88
N ARG A 326 -2.73 -13.83 -36.32
CA ARG A 326 -3.59 -12.93 -35.52
C ARG A 326 -3.46 -11.44 -35.82
N VAL A 327 -4.59 -10.83 -36.17
CA VAL A 327 -4.83 -9.39 -35.99
C VAL A 327 -5.20 -9.18 -34.52
N ILE A 328 -4.26 -8.68 -33.71
CA ILE A 328 -4.54 -8.27 -32.33
C ILE A 328 -5.12 -6.86 -32.38
N ASP A 329 -6.31 -6.64 -31.82
CA ASP A 329 -6.84 -5.29 -31.64
C ASP A 329 -5.94 -4.54 -30.63
N PRO A 330 -5.20 -3.49 -31.05
CA PRO A 330 -4.28 -2.76 -30.18
C PRO A 330 -4.97 -2.14 -28.96
N THR A 331 -6.28 -1.90 -29.02
CA THR A 331 -7.07 -1.29 -27.93
C THR A 331 -7.30 -2.23 -26.75
N THR A 332 -7.04 -3.53 -26.92
CA THR A 332 -7.17 -4.56 -25.88
C THR A 332 -5.83 -4.94 -25.24
N LEU A 333 -4.72 -4.39 -25.75
CA LEU A 333 -3.38 -4.71 -25.27
C LEU A 333 -3.03 -3.89 -24.02
N PHE A 334 -2.74 -4.58 -22.92
CA PHE A 334 -2.24 -3.95 -21.69
C PHE A 334 -0.88 -4.51 -21.29
N TYR A 335 0.10 -3.63 -21.09
CA TYR A 335 1.41 -4.03 -20.59
C TYR A 335 2.07 -2.91 -19.78
N CYS A 336 2.40 -3.23 -18.52
CA CYS A 336 3.08 -2.32 -17.61
C CYS A 336 4.11 -3.10 -16.77
N PRO A 337 5.36 -3.19 -17.24
CA PRO A 337 6.42 -3.96 -16.59
C PRO A 337 7.10 -3.12 -15.49
N GLY A 338 6.34 -2.58 -14.54
CA GLY A 338 6.88 -1.76 -13.46
C GLY A 338 7.07 -0.31 -13.86
N SER A 339 6.10 0.53 -13.49
CA SER A 339 6.06 1.97 -13.77
C SER A 339 5.38 2.72 -12.64
N LEU A 340 5.59 4.02 -12.58
CA LEU A 340 4.91 4.93 -11.67
C LEU A 340 3.70 5.54 -12.39
N LEU A 341 2.50 5.19 -11.94
CA LEU A 341 1.24 5.54 -12.57
C LEU A 341 0.45 6.48 -11.67
N GLN A 342 0.00 7.61 -12.21
CA GLN A 342 -0.77 8.61 -11.49
C GLN A 342 -2.04 8.00 -10.88
N ASN A 343 -2.30 8.31 -9.62
CA ASN A 343 -3.56 8.05 -8.94
C ASN A 343 -4.11 9.34 -8.34
N GLU A 344 -5.42 9.38 -8.18
CA GLU A 344 -6.18 10.38 -7.44
C GLU A 344 -6.69 9.72 -6.16
N PHE A 345 -6.54 10.41 -5.03
CA PHE A 345 -6.88 9.91 -3.69
C PHE A 345 -8.02 10.72 -3.10
N ASN A 346 -8.84 10.08 -2.27
CA ASN A 346 -9.78 10.77 -1.38
C ASN A 346 -9.12 11.01 -0.01
N PRO A 347 -8.49 12.16 0.25
CA PRO A 347 -7.76 12.40 1.50
C PRO A 347 -8.68 12.52 2.73
N ALA A 348 -10.00 12.62 2.55
CA ALA A 348 -10.96 12.60 3.64
C ALA A 348 -11.29 11.17 4.10
N HIS A 349 -11.00 10.15 3.29
CA HIS A 349 -11.21 8.77 3.68
C HIS A 349 -10.06 8.27 4.58
N PRO A 350 -10.32 7.56 5.70
CA PRO A 350 -9.29 7.21 6.67
C PRO A 350 -8.09 6.41 6.12
N VAL A 351 -8.32 5.57 5.11
CA VAL A 351 -7.26 4.82 4.41
C VAL A 351 -6.30 5.74 3.65
N ALA A 352 -6.72 6.94 3.24
CA ALA A 352 -5.91 7.91 2.50
C ALA A 352 -5.53 9.16 3.31
N PHE A 353 -5.75 9.16 4.63
CA PHE A 353 -5.24 10.22 5.50
C PHE A 353 -3.75 10.48 5.29
N GLY A 354 -3.40 11.74 5.02
CA GLY A 354 -2.03 12.18 4.75
C GLY A 354 -1.51 11.92 3.33
N MET A 355 -2.32 11.33 2.44
CA MET A 355 -2.01 11.32 1.02
C MET A 355 -2.34 12.68 0.40
N PRO A 356 -1.52 13.22 -0.51
CA PRO A 356 -1.96 14.33 -1.34
C PRO A 356 -3.12 13.87 -2.24
N PRO A 357 -3.95 14.79 -2.77
CA PRO A 357 -5.06 14.44 -3.66
C PRO A 357 -4.64 13.69 -4.92
N ALA A 358 -3.38 13.83 -5.33
CA ALA A 358 -2.82 13.14 -6.50
C ALA A 358 -1.35 12.77 -6.26
N TRP A 359 -0.99 11.50 -6.50
CA TRP A 359 0.40 11.00 -6.46
C TRP A 359 0.54 9.71 -7.29
N PRO A 360 1.71 9.42 -7.90
CA PRO A 360 1.91 8.15 -8.57
C PRO A 360 2.04 6.96 -7.59
N VAL A 361 1.51 5.82 -7.99
CA VAL A 361 1.70 4.51 -7.34
C VAL A 361 2.55 3.61 -8.23
N PHE A 362 3.27 2.67 -7.63
CA PHE A 362 4.02 1.69 -8.40
C PHE A 362 3.11 0.57 -8.92
N PHE A 363 3.16 0.31 -10.22
CA PHE A 363 2.35 -0.71 -10.89
C PHE A 363 3.25 -1.65 -11.69
N GLU A 364 3.19 -2.94 -11.40
CA GLU A 364 3.95 -3.98 -12.11
C GLU A 364 3.08 -5.21 -12.39
N SER A 365 2.57 -5.28 -13.62
CA SER A 365 1.68 -6.37 -14.08
C SER A 365 0.48 -6.63 -13.14
N ASP A 366 0.07 -5.59 -12.44
CA ASP A 366 -0.97 -5.59 -11.42
C ASP A 366 -2.38 -5.54 -12.06
N GLN A 367 -3.40 -5.27 -11.25
CA GLN A 367 -4.78 -5.09 -11.69
C GLN A 367 -5.34 -3.72 -11.29
N ALA A 368 -6.36 -3.30 -12.04
CA ALA A 368 -7.26 -2.21 -11.68
C ALA A 368 -8.68 -2.76 -11.66
N TYR A 369 -9.59 -2.08 -10.97
CA TYR A 369 -10.89 -2.65 -10.62
C TYR A 369 -12.05 -1.76 -11.00
N ARG A 370 -13.08 -2.34 -11.61
CA ARG A 370 -14.38 -1.71 -11.81
C ARG A 370 -15.31 -2.10 -10.67
N LEU A 371 -16.05 -1.13 -10.14
CA LEU A 371 -17.06 -1.41 -9.13
C LEU A 371 -18.27 -2.09 -9.76
N LYS A 372 -18.82 -3.09 -9.06
CA LYS A 372 -20.11 -3.70 -9.38
C LYS A 372 -21.17 -3.16 -8.43
N PRO A 373 -22.45 -3.14 -8.85
CA PRO A 373 -23.55 -2.98 -7.91
C PRO A 373 -23.45 -4.07 -6.83
N GLY A 374 -23.17 -3.68 -5.59
CA GLY A 374 -23.18 -4.54 -4.42
C GLY A 374 -24.36 -4.17 -3.54
N PHE A 375 -25.21 -5.14 -3.20
CA PHE A 375 -26.39 -4.90 -2.36
C PHE A 375 -26.10 -5.14 -0.86
N THR A 376 -25.08 -5.94 -0.54
CA THR A 376 -24.81 -6.41 0.83
C THR A 376 -23.51 -5.85 1.41
N ILE A 377 -22.51 -5.61 0.55
CA ILE A 377 -21.20 -5.10 0.95
C ILE A 377 -21.09 -3.66 0.48
N GLN A 378 -20.98 -2.73 1.43
CA GLN A 378 -20.69 -1.34 1.13
C GLN A 378 -19.24 -1.21 0.69
N SER A 379 -19.01 -0.47 -0.40
CA SER A 379 -17.68 -0.21 -0.95
C SER A 379 -17.45 1.29 -1.13
N GLU A 380 -16.25 1.74 -0.83
CA GLU A 380 -15.80 3.12 -0.97
C GLU A 380 -14.49 3.16 -1.76
N VAL A 381 -14.46 3.94 -2.85
CA VAL A 381 -13.25 4.12 -3.64
C VAL A 381 -12.35 5.12 -2.93
N VAL A 382 -11.19 4.65 -2.49
CA VAL A 382 -10.17 5.45 -1.80
C VAL A 382 -9.20 6.05 -2.79
N ALA A 383 -8.86 5.31 -3.84
CA ALA A 383 -8.00 5.79 -4.93
C ALA A 383 -8.44 5.24 -6.28
N ARG A 384 -8.29 6.06 -7.32
CA ARG A 384 -8.55 5.70 -8.72
C ARG A 384 -7.45 6.20 -9.63
N TYR A 385 -7.37 5.63 -10.82
CA TYR A 385 -6.61 6.24 -11.91
C TYR A 385 -7.42 7.42 -12.47
N PRO A 386 -6.75 8.53 -12.84
CA PRO A 386 -7.44 9.72 -13.31
C PRO A 386 -8.22 9.42 -14.59
N LYS A 387 -9.39 10.04 -14.72
CA LYS A 387 -10.23 9.92 -15.92
C LYS A 387 -9.56 10.59 -17.12
N GLU A 388 -8.94 11.73 -16.91
CA GLU A 388 -8.33 12.57 -17.94
C GLU A 388 -6.85 12.83 -17.64
N GLY A 389 -6.12 13.33 -18.64
CA GLY A 389 -4.68 13.57 -18.50
C GLY A 389 -3.83 12.30 -18.57
N LYS A 390 -2.54 12.48 -18.28
CA LYS A 390 -1.52 11.44 -18.41
C LYS A 390 -1.43 10.58 -17.15
N ILE A 391 -1.58 9.27 -17.30
CA ILE A 391 -1.41 8.32 -16.19
C ILE A 391 0.07 7.94 -16.03
N LEU A 392 0.80 7.65 -17.10
CA LEU A 392 2.22 7.32 -17.01
C LEU A 392 3.06 8.52 -16.53
N ARG A 393 3.55 8.47 -15.29
CA ARG A 393 4.45 9.49 -14.73
C ARG A 393 5.91 9.17 -14.95
N SER A 394 6.30 7.90 -14.84
CA SER A 394 7.67 7.43 -15.08
C SER A 394 7.69 5.93 -15.42
N GLY A 395 8.49 5.55 -16.40
CA GLY A 395 8.61 4.19 -16.93
C GLY A 395 7.99 4.03 -18.32
N TRP A 396 7.26 2.94 -18.52
CA TRP A 396 6.54 2.63 -19.75
C TRP A 396 5.21 1.90 -19.50
N LEU A 397 4.23 2.21 -20.34
CA LEU A 397 2.86 1.72 -20.24
C LEU A 397 2.27 1.61 -21.65
N LEU A 398 1.70 0.44 -21.95
CA LEU A 398 0.82 0.21 -23.10
C LEU A 398 -0.59 -0.07 -22.59
N GLY A 399 -1.58 0.51 -23.27
CA GLY A 399 -3.00 0.39 -22.88
C GLY A 399 -3.41 1.35 -21.76
N GLU A 400 -2.84 2.56 -21.72
CA GLU A 400 -3.14 3.57 -20.69
C GLU A 400 -4.65 3.83 -20.53
N ASP A 401 -5.40 3.84 -21.63
CA ASP A 401 -6.84 4.12 -21.61
C ASP A 401 -7.66 3.07 -20.84
N LEU A 402 -7.18 1.83 -20.73
CA LEU A 402 -7.85 0.76 -19.97
C LEU A 402 -7.84 1.02 -18.46
N LEU A 403 -6.94 1.89 -17.97
CA LEU A 403 -6.87 2.27 -16.56
C LEU A 403 -7.83 3.42 -16.23
N ARG A 404 -8.27 4.21 -17.20
CA ARG A 404 -9.03 5.44 -16.94
C ARG A 404 -10.27 5.15 -16.10
N ASP A 405 -10.39 5.94 -15.03
CA ASP A 405 -11.49 5.88 -14.05
C ASP A 405 -11.66 4.51 -13.35
N GLN A 406 -10.70 3.61 -13.47
CA GLN A 406 -10.70 2.36 -12.72
C GLN A 406 -10.20 2.60 -11.30
N ALA A 407 -10.76 1.86 -10.34
CA ALA A 407 -10.35 1.92 -8.96
C ALA A 407 -9.03 1.17 -8.74
N ASN A 408 -8.19 1.70 -7.87
CA ASN A 408 -6.96 1.06 -7.42
C ASN A 408 -7.06 0.64 -5.94
N VAL A 409 -7.54 1.52 -5.07
CA VAL A 409 -7.73 1.24 -3.65
C VAL A 409 -9.21 1.32 -3.30
N VAL A 410 -9.77 0.25 -2.74
CA VAL A 410 -11.18 0.17 -2.36
C VAL A 410 -11.30 -0.37 -0.95
N ALA A 411 -12.10 0.30 -0.13
CA ALA A 411 -12.44 -0.13 1.21
C ALA A 411 -13.84 -0.73 1.25
N PHE A 412 -14.04 -1.78 2.06
CA PHE A 412 -15.29 -2.51 2.17
C PHE A 412 -15.66 -2.77 3.63
N ARG A 413 -16.96 -2.68 3.92
CA ARG A 413 -17.53 -3.19 5.18
C ARG A 413 -18.10 -4.58 4.95
N VAL A 414 -17.48 -5.59 5.57
CA VAL A 414 -17.84 -7.00 5.42
C VAL A 414 -18.29 -7.54 6.77
N GLY A 415 -19.60 -7.67 6.97
CA GLY A 415 -20.16 -7.94 8.29
C GLY A 415 -19.81 -6.80 9.25
N LYS A 416 -19.17 -7.13 10.38
CA LYS A 416 -18.62 -6.15 11.33
C LYS A 416 -17.18 -5.76 11.01
N GLY A 417 -16.52 -6.46 10.09
CA GLY A 417 -15.13 -6.25 9.75
C GLY A 417 -14.90 -5.23 8.66
N TYR A 418 -13.63 -5.11 8.30
CA TYR A 418 -13.14 -4.16 7.31
C TYR A 418 -12.20 -4.86 6.34
N VAL A 419 -12.39 -4.65 5.05
CA VAL A 419 -11.49 -5.18 4.02
C VAL A 419 -10.99 -4.02 3.18
N VAL A 420 -9.67 -3.91 2.97
CA VAL A 420 -9.07 -2.90 2.09
C VAL A 420 -8.27 -3.62 1.02
N THR A 421 -8.55 -3.32 -0.24
CA THR A 421 -7.83 -3.85 -1.40
C THR A 421 -6.98 -2.77 -2.02
N MET A 422 -5.78 -3.12 -2.46
CA MET A 422 -4.82 -2.26 -3.14
C MET A 422 -4.35 -2.99 -4.39
N GLY A 423 -4.86 -2.61 -5.56
CA GLY A 423 -4.59 -3.30 -6.81
C GLY A 423 -3.13 -3.21 -7.25
N SER A 424 -2.51 -2.06 -7.04
CA SER A 424 -1.09 -1.78 -7.33
C SER A 424 -0.16 -2.15 -6.17
N GLN A 425 1.11 -2.39 -6.46
CA GLN A 425 2.17 -2.63 -5.47
C GLN A 425 2.60 -1.35 -4.72
N ILE A 426 1.73 -0.88 -3.83
CA ILE A 426 1.96 0.28 -2.94
C ILE A 426 3.16 0.12 -1.98
N ASP A 427 3.69 -1.09 -1.85
CA ASP A 427 4.78 -1.51 -0.97
C ASP A 427 6.02 -2.01 -1.74
N PHE A 428 6.05 -1.84 -3.07
CA PHE A 428 7.06 -2.43 -3.97
C PHE A 428 8.49 -2.35 -3.40
N ARG A 429 9.07 -3.54 -3.14
CA ARG A 429 10.46 -3.77 -2.66
C ARG A 429 10.89 -2.91 -1.47
N ALA A 430 9.93 -2.50 -0.64
CA ALA A 430 10.14 -1.55 0.44
C ALA A 430 10.67 -0.14 0.01
N GLN A 431 10.48 0.24 -1.25
CA GLN A 431 10.97 1.50 -1.82
C GLN A 431 9.86 2.56 -1.93
N ALA A 432 8.61 2.15 -2.12
CA ALA A 432 7.45 3.03 -2.34
C ALA A 432 6.94 3.71 -1.05
N ARG A 433 7.83 4.40 -0.33
CA ARG A 433 7.51 5.06 0.96
C ARG A 433 6.38 6.08 0.84
N ALA A 434 6.22 6.74 -0.31
CA ALA A 434 5.15 7.70 -0.54
C ALA A 434 3.76 7.10 -0.30
N THR A 435 3.58 5.83 -0.63
CA THR A 435 2.28 5.13 -0.62
C THR A 435 2.08 4.20 0.58
N TYR A 436 3.10 4.03 1.44
CA TYR A 436 2.99 3.23 2.67
C TYR A 436 1.84 3.65 3.58
N LYS A 437 1.49 4.94 3.59
CA LYS A 437 0.38 5.43 4.39
C LYS A 437 -0.91 4.70 4.09
N LEU A 438 -1.16 4.31 2.83
CA LEU A 438 -2.36 3.54 2.47
C LEU A 438 -2.43 2.24 3.27
N LEU A 439 -1.33 1.48 3.29
CA LEU A 439 -1.20 0.25 4.08
C LEU A 439 -1.32 0.52 5.58
N PHE A 440 -0.55 1.46 6.09
CA PHE A 440 -0.49 1.70 7.53
C PHE A 440 -1.83 2.23 8.05
N ASN A 441 -2.45 3.15 7.32
CA ASN A 441 -3.81 3.62 7.60
C ASN A 441 -4.80 2.46 7.66
N ALA A 442 -4.80 1.58 6.65
CA ALA A 442 -5.70 0.42 6.64
C ALA A 442 -5.48 -0.49 7.85
N MET A 443 -4.23 -0.73 8.26
CA MET A 443 -3.90 -1.58 9.40
C MET A 443 -4.42 -1.05 10.74
N PHE A 444 -4.29 0.26 10.97
CA PHE A 444 -4.66 0.88 12.25
C PHE A 444 -6.11 1.38 12.28
N HIS A 445 -6.69 1.76 11.12
CA HIS A 445 -8.05 2.28 11.06
C HIS A 445 -9.11 1.19 11.20
N GLY A 446 -8.94 0.04 10.54
CA GLY A 446 -9.90 -1.07 10.61
C GLY A 446 -10.33 -1.44 12.03
N PRO A 447 -9.39 -1.65 12.98
CA PRO A 447 -9.71 -1.95 14.37
C PRO A 447 -10.00 -0.73 15.26
N SER A 448 -9.93 0.49 14.74
CA SER A 448 -10.19 1.72 15.50
C SER A 448 -11.69 1.92 15.77
N THR A 449 -12.01 2.72 16.79
CA THR A 449 -13.40 3.06 17.15
C THR A 449 -13.65 4.55 17.02
N LEU A 450 -14.78 4.93 16.44
CA LEU A 450 -15.21 6.33 16.38
C LEU A 450 -15.49 6.85 17.81
N VAL A 451 -14.99 8.04 18.09
CA VAL A 451 -15.17 8.80 19.32
C VAL A 451 -15.77 10.16 18.93
N PRO A 452 -17.01 10.46 19.35
CA PRO A 452 -17.64 11.75 19.05
C PRO A 452 -16.85 12.92 19.64
N ALA A 453 -16.93 14.08 18.99
CA ALA A 453 -16.21 15.30 19.39
C ALA A 453 -16.39 15.67 20.86
N ALA A 454 -17.61 15.52 21.39
CA ALA A 454 -17.91 15.81 22.78
C ALA A 454 -17.22 14.86 23.78
N GLU A 455 -16.99 13.61 23.38
CA GLU A 455 -16.25 12.63 24.19
C GLU A 455 -14.75 12.87 24.08
N LEU A 456 -14.23 13.14 22.88
CA LEU A 456 -12.82 13.50 22.69
C LEU A 456 -12.45 14.71 23.55
N ALA A 457 -13.30 15.74 23.59
CA ALA A 457 -13.05 16.95 24.36
C ALA A 457 -12.97 16.72 25.89
N ARG A 458 -13.47 15.57 26.37
CA ARG A 458 -13.43 15.16 27.79
C ARG A 458 -12.24 14.26 28.12
N VAL A 459 -11.44 13.85 27.13
CA VAL A 459 -10.24 13.05 27.38
C VAL A 459 -9.34 13.83 28.33
N THR A 460 -9.16 13.27 29.52
CA THR A 460 -8.36 13.86 30.58
C THR A 460 -6.88 13.58 30.34
N THR A 461 -6.05 14.57 30.62
CA THR A 461 -4.60 14.40 30.62
C THR A 461 -4.13 13.97 31.99
N ALA A 462 -3.11 13.12 32.04
CA ALA A 462 -2.57 12.58 33.29
C ALA A 462 -1.71 13.59 34.07
N THR A 463 -1.97 14.89 33.92
CA THR A 463 -1.29 15.96 34.67
C THR A 463 -2.18 16.42 35.82
N GLY A 464 -2.24 15.62 36.88
CA GLY A 464 -3.11 15.84 38.02
C GLY A 464 -2.74 15.12 39.31
N SER A 465 -1.46 14.85 39.56
CA SER A 465 -0.98 14.60 40.93
C SER A 465 0.31 15.40 41.11
N ARG A 466 0.18 16.57 41.76
CA ARG A 466 1.31 17.35 42.27
C ARG A 466 1.97 16.63 43.44
#